data_AF-A0A6S7IXF0-F1
#
_entry.id   AF-A0A6S7IXF0-F1
#
_cell.length_a   1.000
_cell.length_b   1.000
_cell.length_c   1.000
_cell.angle_alpha   90.00
_cell.angle_beta   90.00
_cell.angle_gamma   90.00
#
_symmetry.space_group_name_H-M   'P 1'
#
loop_
_entity.id
_entity.type
_entity.pdbx_description
1 polymer ?
#
loop_
_entity_poly.entity_id
_entity_poly.type
_entity_poly.pdbx_seq_one_letter_code
_entity_poly.pdbx_strand_id
1 'polypeptide(L)'
;MARRKIQETSEVAMKIHGGTPSNMQPAYFGLFATLSNGASASTLTDMFYKSPTVMTKVIPNVVNEKVKAFENSKTNFVRSVNVLYRNGLVSKEKYISIRSALSMNNKENSNSKSHTEFLSNCNVPRILPYKELMYKIKGIDIGNLYDLNEQFCTGLGNDDHIEGKYRDLTELLLRLTQFYLKVNEHRLDKLIWYNNKQAGHFNVAIGGDGAPFGKDDSALAWLVSFLNCGHRISSRNENFLLLGANCSEDCEAIRRYVLKLSQDIKEIEKKTYSVSVDGQLWNVSFSFDMFPNDMKYIAFLAGELSISATYFSPFANVKKADICDTKSTFGVEPSHKWKPWTY
;
A
#
# COMPACT_ATOMS: atom_id res chain seq x y z
N MET A 1 -28.11 57.58 6.29
CA MET A 1 -27.57 57.58 7.68
C MET A 1 -26.42 56.58 7.88
N ALA A 2 -26.53 55.33 7.43
CA ALA A 2 -25.48 54.31 7.61
C ALA A 2 -24.10 54.66 6.97
N ARG A 3 -24.07 55.18 5.74
CA ARG A 3 -22.81 55.55 5.05
C ARG A 3 -22.01 56.64 5.78
N ARG A 4 -22.70 57.64 6.33
CA ARG A 4 -22.08 58.73 7.11
C ARG A 4 -21.41 58.19 8.39
N LYS A 5 -22.10 57.31 9.12
CA LYS A 5 -21.54 56.67 10.34
C LYS A 5 -20.30 55.82 10.05
N ILE A 6 -20.29 55.09 8.92
CA ILE A 6 -19.12 54.31 8.50
C ILE A 6 -17.91 55.23 8.23
N GLN A 7 -18.15 56.37 7.56
CA GLN A 7 -17.11 57.34 7.27
C GLN A 7 -16.56 57.98 8.55
N GLU A 8 -17.43 58.47 9.43
CA GLU A 8 -17.03 59.06 10.73
C GLU A 8 -16.24 58.05 11.59
N THR A 9 -16.67 56.78 11.64
CA THR A 9 -15.95 55.71 12.35
C THR A 9 -14.56 55.47 11.75
N SER A 10 -14.45 55.49 10.42
CA SER A 10 -13.18 55.29 9.72
C SER A 10 -12.21 56.45 9.97
N GLU A 11 -12.71 57.68 10.03
CA GLU A 11 -11.91 58.87 10.34
C GLU A 11 -11.36 58.87 11.77
N VAL A 12 -12.17 58.44 12.75
CA VAL A 12 -11.71 58.28 14.13
C VAL A 12 -10.69 57.15 14.25
N ALA A 13 -10.94 56.00 13.59
CA ALA A 13 -10.01 54.88 13.58
C ALA A 13 -8.64 55.24 12.98
N MET A 14 -8.62 56.06 11.92
CA MET A 14 -7.37 56.61 11.36
C MET A 14 -6.57 57.38 12.41
N LYS A 15 -7.23 58.27 13.17
CA LYS A 15 -6.57 59.08 14.20
C LYS A 15 -6.00 58.24 15.35
N ILE A 16 -6.72 57.19 15.75
CA ILE A 16 -6.33 56.34 16.89
C ILE A 16 -5.23 55.34 16.50
N HIS A 17 -5.34 54.71 15.34
CA HIS A 17 -4.47 53.60 14.93
C HIS A 17 -3.39 53.99 13.90
N GLY A 18 -3.28 55.27 13.53
CA GLY A 18 -2.20 55.78 12.68
C GLY A 18 -2.41 55.58 11.16
N GLY A 19 -3.67 55.58 10.70
CA GLY A 19 -4.00 55.50 9.26
C GLY A 19 -4.01 56.87 8.57
N THR A 20 -3.82 56.90 7.25
CA THR A 20 -3.96 58.10 6.42
C THR A 20 -5.01 57.88 5.32
N PRO A 21 -5.52 58.94 4.67
CA PRO A 21 -6.45 58.79 3.53
C PRO A 21 -5.87 57.96 2.37
N SER A 22 -4.54 57.94 2.22
CA SER A 22 -3.82 57.13 1.24
C SER A 22 -3.49 55.72 1.72
N ASN A 23 -3.50 55.45 3.04
CA ASN A 23 -3.26 54.15 3.62
C ASN A 23 -4.15 53.90 4.86
N MET A 24 -5.30 53.28 4.62
CA MET A 24 -6.28 52.93 5.65
C MET A 24 -5.95 51.64 6.43
N GLN A 25 -4.91 50.88 6.05
CA GLN A 25 -4.64 49.57 6.65
C GLN A 25 -4.48 49.61 8.18
N PRO A 26 -3.73 50.56 8.77
CA PRO A 26 -3.58 50.62 10.23
C PRO A 26 -4.93 50.84 10.94
N ALA A 27 -5.80 51.67 10.37
CA ALA A 27 -7.15 51.91 10.89
C ALA A 27 -8.01 50.63 10.86
N TYR A 28 -7.99 49.89 9.75
CA TYR A 28 -8.75 48.65 9.64
C TYR A 28 -8.21 47.53 10.55
N PHE A 29 -6.88 47.38 10.65
CA PHE A 29 -6.29 46.40 11.55
C PHE A 29 -6.55 46.74 13.02
N GLY A 30 -6.49 48.01 13.40
CA GLY A 30 -6.80 48.46 14.77
C GLY A 30 -8.26 48.23 15.15
N LEU A 31 -9.21 48.52 14.24
CA LEU A 31 -10.62 48.20 14.43
C LEU A 31 -10.84 46.69 14.55
N PHE A 32 -10.21 45.89 13.69
CA PHE A 32 -10.33 44.44 13.74
C PHE A 32 -9.73 43.87 15.03
N ALA A 33 -8.56 44.34 15.46
CA ALA A 33 -7.91 43.92 16.70
C ALA A 33 -8.75 44.28 17.95
N THR A 34 -9.33 45.49 17.95
CA THR A 34 -10.24 45.92 19.03
C THR A 34 -11.46 45.01 19.09
N LEU A 35 -12.06 44.69 17.94
CA LEU A 35 -13.20 43.80 17.85
C LEU A 35 -12.84 42.36 18.26
N SER A 36 -11.74 41.82 17.74
CA SER A 36 -11.33 40.42 17.97
C SER A 36 -10.91 40.16 19.41
N ASN A 37 -10.35 41.17 20.08
CA ASN A 37 -9.90 41.03 21.48
C ASN A 37 -10.96 41.47 22.49
N GLY A 38 -11.89 42.34 22.10
CA GLY A 38 -12.91 42.89 22.99
C GLY A 38 -14.24 42.14 22.97
N ALA A 39 -14.60 41.46 21.87
CA ALA A 39 -15.84 40.71 21.76
C ALA A 39 -15.66 39.23 22.10
N SER A 40 -16.72 38.61 22.64
CA SER A 40 -16.74 37.16 22.88
C SER A 40 -16.77 36.38 21.55
N ALA A 41 -16.28 35.14 21.59
CA ALA A 41 -16.29 34.26 20.41
C ALA A 41 -17.70 34.08 19.83
N SER A 42 -18.74 33.93 20.66
CA SER A 42 -20.13 33.77 20.19
C SER A 42 -20.63 35.02 19.47
N THR A 43 -20.27 36.21 19.96
CA THR A 43 -20.61 37.48 19.31
C THR A 43 -19.91 37.60 17.95
N LEU A 44 -18.61 37.29 17.89
CA LEU A 44 -17.85 37.32 16.63
C LEU A 44 -18.41 36.35 15.60
N THR A 45 -18.77 35.14 16.02
CA THR A 45 -19.40 34.14 15.15
C THR A 45 -20.72 34.65 14.58
N ASP A 46 -21.60 35.20 15.42
CA ASP A 46 -22.88 35.79 14.98
C ASP A 46 -22.67 36.95 13.99
N MET A 47 -21.69 37.83 14.26
CA MET A 47 -21.33 38.93 13.36
C MET A 47 -20.83 38.43 12.00
N PHE A 48 -20.02 37.37 11.97
CA PHE A 48 -19.56 36.78 10.71
C PHE A 48 -20.70 36.17 9.91
N TYR A 49 -21.57 35.38 10.54
CA TYR A 49 -22.73 34.77 9.87
C TYR A 49 -23.68 35.82 9.28
N LYS A 50 -23.87 36.95 9.97
CA LYS A 50 -24.75 38.03 9.53
C LYS A 50 -24.14 38.94 8.46
N SER A 51 -22.85 38.80 8.16
CA SER A 51 -22.15 39.64 7.18
C SER A 51 -22.10 38.96 5.79
N PRO A 52 -22.87 39.43 4.79
CA PRO A 52 -22.88 38.81 3.46
C PRO A 52 -21.52 38.87 2.79
N THR A 53 -20.78 39.98 2.97
CA THR A 53 -19.44 40.15 2.41
C THR A 53 -18.45 39.13 2.99
N VAL A 54 -18.53 38.87 4.30
CA VAL A 54 -17.66 37.88 4.94
C VAL A 54 -18.01 36.48 4.44
N MET A 55 -19.28 36.10 4.50
CA MET A 55 -19.73 34.75 4.15
C MET A 55 -19.53 34.40 2.67
N THR A 56 -19.72 35.35 1.76
CA THR A 56 -19.71 35.08 0.30
C THR A 56 -18.40 35.42 -0.40
N LYS A 57 -17.52 36.23 0.22
CA LYS A 57 -16.24 36.66 -0.36
C LYS A 57 -15.04 36.33 0.52
N VAL A 58 -15.03 36.79 1.77
CA VAL A 58 -13.84 36.66 2.63
C VAL A 58 -13.56 35.21 3.00
N ILE A 59 -14.57 34.49 3.54
CA ILE A 59 -14.43 33.08 3.92
C ILE A 59 -14.06 32.22 2.72
N PRO A 60 -14.74 32.32 1.55
CA PRO A 60 -14.35 31.59 0.36
C PRO A 60 -12.91 31.82 -0.08
N ASN A 61 -12.40 33.06 -0.02
CA ASN A 61 -11.01 33.33 -0.38
C ASN A 61 -10.03 32.60 0.54
N VAL A 62 -10.20 32.72 1.86
CA VAL A 62 -9.33 32.07 2.84
C VAL A 62 -9.43 30.54 2.73
N VAL A 63 -10.65 30.02 2.65
CA VAL A 63 -10.90 28.57 2.61
C VAL A 63 -10.37 27.97 1.30
N ASN A 64 -10.64 28.57 0.15
CA ASN A 64 -10.20 28.01 -1.13
C ASN A 64 -8.67 28.03 -1.29
N GLU A 65 -7.95 28.96 -0.67
CA GLU A 65 -6.49 28.89 -0.59
C GLU A 65 -6.03 27.65 0.19
N LYS A 66 -6.66 27.36 1.34
CA LYS A 66 -6.37 26.15 2.11
C LYS A 66 -6.78 24.88 1.36
N VAL A 67 -7.88 24.90 0.62
CA VAL A 67 -8.30 23.79 -0.26
C VAL A 67 -7.24 23.52 -1.32
N LYS A 68 -6.77 24.55 -2.03
CA LYS A 68 -5.70 24.41 -3.04
C LYS A 68 -4.41 23.86 -2.44
N ALA A 69 -4.01 24.35 -1.26
CA ALA A 69 -2.85 23.84 -0.55
C ALA A 69 -3.04 22.35 -0.17
N PHE A 70 -4.23 21.99 0.29
CA PHE A 70 -4.57 20.59 0.61
C PHE A 70 -4.58 19.70 -0.63
N GLU A 71 -5.14 20.13 -1.76
CA GLU A 71 -5.17 19.36 -3.02
C GLU A 71 -3.75 18.96 -3.47
N ASN A 72 -2.75 19.81 -3.21
CA ASN A 72 -1.35 19.58 -3.54
C ASN A 72 -0.54 18.86 -2.44
N SER A 73 -1.15 18.56 -1.30
CA SER A 73 -0.46 17.99 -0.14
C SER A 73 -0.17 16.50 -0.27
N LYS A 74 0.82 16.01 0.50
CA LYS A 74 1.08 14.58 0.70
C LYS A 74 -0.15 13.85 1.25
N THR A 75 -0.92 14.49 2.12
CA THR A 75 -2.15 13.94 2.69
C THR A 75 -3.18 13.62 1.60
N ASN A 76 -3.37 14.53 0.64
CA ASN A 76 -4.29 14.28 -0.47
C ASN A 76 -3.76 13.23 -1.44
N PHE A 77 -2.43 13.15 -1.64
CA PHE A 77 -1.82 12.04 -2.37
C PHE A 77 -2.13 10.68 -1.72
N VAL A 78 -1.94 10.54 -0.41
CA VAL A 78 -2.28 9.31 0.33
C VAL A 78 -3.77 9.00 0.23
N ARG A 79 -4.64 10.01 0.35
CA ARG A 79 -6.09 9.85 0.14
C ARG A 79 -6.41 9.33 -1.26
N SER A 80 -5.74 9.83 -2.29
CA SER A 80 -5.88 9.37 -3.68
C SER A 80 -5.42 7.93 -3.89
N VAL A 81 -4.25 7.56 -3.35
CA VAL A 81 -3.74 6.18 -3.38
C VAL A 81 -4.73 5.24 -2.69
N ASN A 82 -5.24 5.63 -1.52
CA ASN A 82 -6.24 4.84 -0.82
C ASN A 82 -7.49 4.60 -1.68
N VAL A 83 -7.99 5.61 -2.41
CA VAL A 83 -9.12 5.42 -3.33
C VAL A 83 -8.76 4.46 -4.47
N LEU A 84 -7.55 4.54 -5.02
CA LEU A 84 -7.11 3.70 -6.13
C LEU A 84 -6.99 2.21 -5.74
N TYR A 85 -6.50 1.93 -4.53
CA TYR A 85 -6.23 0.57 -4.06
C TYR A 85 -7.28 0.01 -3.09
N ARG A 86 -8.36 0.77 -2.80
CA ARG A 86 -9.39 0.35 -1.84
C ARG A 86 -10.06 -0.92 -2.32
N ASN A 87 -9.96 -1.99 -1.53
CA ASN A 87 -10.54 -3.31 -1.82
C ASN A 87 -10.02 -3.95 -3.11
N GLY A 88 -8.86 -3.52 -3.61
CA GLY A 88 -8.31 -3.92 -4.90
C GLY A 88 -8.01 -2.71 -5.78
N LEU A 89 -7.29 -2.94 -6.87
CA LEU A 89 -6.97 -1.89 -7.83
C LEU A 89 -8.21 -1.52 -8.65
N VAL A 90 -8.68 -0.29 -8.54
CA VAL A 90 -9.78 0.20 -9.39
C VAL A 90 -9.27 0.61 -10.76
N SER A 91 -10.10 0.43 -11.80
CA SER A 91 -9.76 0.88 -13.14
C SER A 91 -9.65 2.40 -13.24
N LYS A 92 -8.97 2.88 -14.28
CA LYS A 92 -8.87 4.31 -14.60
C LYS A 92 -10.24 4.97 -14.70
N GLU A 93 -11.18 4.35 -15.41
CA GLU A 93 -12.53 4.85 -15.64
C GLU A 93 -13.30 4.92 -14.31
N LYS A 94 -13.16 3.90 -13.48
CA LYS A 94 -13.80 3.86 -12.16
C LYS A 94 -13.23 4.92 -11.23
N TYR A 95 -11.91 5.10 -11.21
CA TYR A 95 -11.27 6.17 -10.44
C TYR A 95 -11.75 7.56 -10.87
N ILE A 96 -11.80 7.83 -12.18
CA ILE A 96 -12.29 9.10 -12.72
C ILE A 96 -13.76 9.34 -12.35
N SER A 97 -14.59 8.29 -12.41
CA SER A 97 -15.99 8.33 -11.98
C SER A 97 -16.11 8.67 -10.49
N ILE A 98 -15.36 7.98 -9.61
CA ILE A 98 -15.33 8.27 -8.17
C ILE A 98 -14.88 9.71 -7.91
N ARG A 99 -13.80 10.15 -8.57
CA ARG A 99 -13.33 11.53 -8.44
C ARG A 99 -14.42 12.52 -8.82
N SER A 100 -15.11 12.31 -9.95
CA SER A 100 -16.22 13.17 -10.37
C SER A 100 -17.35 13.16 -9.35
N ALA A 101 -17.75 12.00 -8.84
CA ALA A 101 -18.85 11.88 -7.88
C ALA A 101 -18.54 12.57 -6.53
N LEU A 102 -17.26 12.58 -6.12
CA LEU A 102 -16.81 13.22 -4.89
C LEU A 102 -16.64 14.74 -5.00
N SER A 103 -16.67 15.31 -6.20
CA SER A 103 -16.28 16.73 -6.40
C SER A 103 -17.14 17.52 -7.38
N MET A 104 -18.13 16.88 -7.98
CA MET A 104 -19.03 17.49 -8.94
C MET A 104 -20.48 17.14 -8.62
N ASN A 105 -21.34 18.14 -8.71
CA ASN A 105 -22.80 17.98 -8.69
C ASN A 105 -23.36 18.27 -10.09
N ASN A 106 -24.48 17.65 -10.42
CA ASN A 106 -25.26 18.05 -11.58
C ASN A 106 -25.98 19.36 -11.26
N LYS A 107 -25.96 20.32 -12.18
CA LYS A 107 -26.80 21.51 -12.03
C LYS A 107 -28.25 21.14 -12.35
N GLU A 108 -29.18 21.54 -11.50
CA GLU A 108 -30.61 21.19 -11.58
C GLU A 108 -31.25 21.53 -12.94
N ASN A 109 -30.73 22.52 -13.67
CA ASN A 109 -31.29 23.02 -14.93
C ASN A 109 -30.32 22.97 -16.13
N SER A 110 -29.28 22.13 -16.10
CA SER A 110 -28.39 21.98 -17.27
C SER A 110 -27.63 20.66 -17.27
N ASN A 111 -27.26 20.17 -18.46
CA ASN A 111 -26.31 19.06 -18.62
C ASN A 111 -24.86 19.41 -18.17
N SER A 112 -24.65 20.55 -17.51
CA SER A 112 -23.34 20.97 -17.00
C SER A 112 -23.16 20.57 -15.53
N LYS A 113 -21.93 20.18 -15.20
CA LYS A 113 -21.51 19.87 -13.84
C LYS A 113 -20.93 21.12 -13.17
N SER A 114 -21.25 21.33 -11.90
CA SER A 114 -20.58 22.32 -11.04
C SER A 114 -19.76 21.61 -9.97
N HIS A 115 -18.78 22.31 -9.40
CA HIS A 115 -18.10 21.78 -8.24
C HIS A 115 -19.06 21.61 -7.06
N THR A 116 -18.85 20.53 -6.31
CA THR A 116 -19.53 20.33 -5.03
C THR A 116 -18.97 21.35 -4.05
N GLU A 117 -19.87 22.14 -3.47
CA GLU A 117 -19.57 23.15 -2.46
C GLU A 117 -20.13 22.71 -1.11
N PHE A 118 -19.40 22.94 -0.03
CA PHE A 118 -19.87 22.68 1.35
C PHE A 118 -20.31 23.97 2.08
N LEU A 119 -19.92 25.12 1.52
CA LEU A 119 -20.38 26.46 1.86
C LEU A 119 -20.38 27.25 0.55
N SER A 120 -21.21 28.28 0.42
CA SER A 120 -21.27 29.11 -0.80
C SER A 120 -19.88 29.56 -1.24
N ASN A 121 -19.50 29.23 -2.49
CA ASN A 121 -18.20 29.48 -3.09
C ASN A 121 -17.01 28.74 -2.42
N CYS A 122 -17.23 27.78 -1.54
CA CYS A 122 -16.19 26.95 -0.90
C CYS A 122 -16.21 25.53 -1.46
N ASN A 123 -15.21 25.20 -2.28
CA ASN A 123 -15.15 23.91 -2.97
C ASN A 123 -14.70 22.77 -2.05
N VAL A 124 -15.28 21.59 -2.24
CA VAL A 124 -14.77 20.35 -1.63
C VAL A 124 -13.42 19.98 -2.25
N PRO A 125 -12.36 19.70 -1.46
CA PRO A 125 -11.05 19.32 -1.99
C PRO A 125 -11.09 18.02 -2.82
N ARG A 126 -10.54 18.09 -4.03
CA ARG A 126 -10.50 16.97 -4.98
C ARG A 126 -9.34 16.04 -4.70
N ILE A 127 -9.58 14.75 -4.89
CA ILE A 127 -8.50 13.78 -5.05
C ILE A 127 -7.74 14.06 -6.37
N LEU A 128 -6.46 13.70 -6.40
CA LEU A 128 -5.59 13.93 -7.55
C LEU A 128 -6.18 13.35 -8.85
N PRO A 129 -5.99 14.03 -9.99
CA PRO A 129 -6.27 13.45 -11.30
C PRO A 129 -5.51 12.13 -11.49
N TYR A 130 -6.10 11.16 -12.19
CA TYR A 130 -5.49 9.83 -12.38
C TYR A 130 -4.07 9.91 -12.98
N LYS A 131 -3.86 10.75 -13.99
CA LYS A 131 -2.56 10.91 -14.64
C LYS A 131 -1.49 11.40 -13.66
N GLU A 132 -1.82 12.38 -12.81
CA GLU A 132 -0.90 12.91 -11.80
C GLU A 132 -0.65 11.90 -10.68
N LEU A 133 -1.70 11.19 -10.24
CA LEU A 133 -1.58 10.10 -9.28
C LEU A 133 -0.63 9.02 -9.78
N MET A 134 -0.82 8.54 -11.01
CA MET A 134 0.04 7.51 -11.60
C MET A 134 1.47 7.98 -11.81
N TYR A 135 1.66 9.25 -12.19
CA TYR A 135 3.01 9.82 -12.28
C TYR A 135 3.72 9.78 -10.92
N LYS A 136 3.04 10.19 -9.84
CA LYS A 136 3.59 10.12 -8.49
C LYS A 136 3.82 8.68 -8.02
N ILE A 137 2.91 7.75 -8.31
CA ILE A 137 3.06 6.32 -7.97
C ILE A 137 4.27 5.72 -8.69
N LYS A 138 4.47 6.02 -9.98
CA LYS A 138 5.64 5.55 -10.75
C LYS A 138 6.96 6.10 -10.22
N GLY A 139 6.93 7.26 -9.55
CA GLY A 139 8.09 7.82 -8.85
C GLY A 139 8.35 7.20 -7.46
N ILE A 140 7.48 6.31 -6.98
CA ILE A 140 7.75 5.56 -5.75
C ILE A 140 8.84 4.54 -6.07
N ASP A 141 9.96 4.64 -5.39
CA ASP A 141 10.96 3.59 -5.40
C ASP A 141 10.35 2.29 -4.84
N ILE A 142 10.43 1.22 -5.62
CA ILE A 142 9.97 -0.12 -5.25
C ILE A 142 11.12 -1.13 -5.16
N GLY A 143 12.35 -0.67 -5.33
CA GLY A 143 13.56 -1.49 -5.38
C GLY A 143 13.88 -1.91 -6.82
N ASN A 144 14.92 -2.73 -6.93
CA ASN A 144 15.35 -3.25 -8.21
C ASN A 144 14.37 -4.33 -8.70
N LEU A 145 14.05 -4.28 -9.99
CA LEU A 145 13.33 -5.33 -10.68
C LEU A 145 14.27 -5.98 -11.68
N TYR A 146 14.36 -7.29 -11.60
CA TYR A 146 15.19 -8.10 -12.47
C TYR A 146 14.32 -8.85 -13.47
N ASP A 147 14.83 -9.01 -14.68
CA ASP A 147 14.15 -9.75 -15.74
C ASP A 147 14.41 -11.25 -15.59
N LEU A 148 13.33 -12.05 -15.59
CA LEU A 148 13.45 -13.50 -15.51
C LEU A 148 14.03 -14.09 -16.80
N ASN A 149 13.68 -13.50 -17.93
CA ASN A 149 14.14 -13.94 -19.25
C ASN A 149 15.67 -13.84 -19.34
N GLU A 150 16.20 -12.67 -18.99
CA GLU A 150 17.63 -12.39 -19.07
C GLU A 150 18.46 -13.31 -18.19
N GLN A 151 17.94 -13.70 -17.02
CA GLN A 151 18.71 -14.47 -16.03
C GLN A 151 18.48 -15.98 -16.08
N PHE A 152 17.28 -16.44 -16.45
CA PHE A 152 16.90 -17.83 -16.30
C PHE A 152 16.57 -18.51 -17.63
N CYS A 153 16.34 -17.76 -18.72
CA CYS A 153 16.09 -18.34 -20.05
C CYS A 153 17.35 -18.52 -20.90
N THR A 154 18.54 -18.20 -20.38
CA THR A 154 19.80 -18.38 -21.14
C THR A 154 19.97 -19.84 -21.59
N GLY A 155 20.14 -20.05 -22.90
CA GLY A 155 20.30 -21.36 -23.52
C GLY A 155 19.00 -22.15 -23.72
N LEU A 156 17.82 -21.57 -23.46
CA LEU A 156 16.53 -22.17 -23.78
C LEU A 156 16.10 -21.82 -25.22
N GLY A 157 15.16 -22.58 -25.78
CA GLY A 157 14.55 -22.26 -27.07
C GLY A 157 13.69 -20.99 -26.98
N ASN A 158 13.45 -20.31 -28.10
CA ASN A 158 12.64 -19.08 -28.13
C ASN A 158 11.22 -19.29 -27.57
N ASP A 159 10.65 -20.48 -27.73
CA ASP A 159 9.32 -20.81 -27.23
C ASP A 159 9.28 -21.01 -25.70
N ASP A 160 10.43 -21.27 -25.08
CA ASP A 160 10.61 -21.44 -23.63
C ASP A 160 10.97 -20.13 -22.91
N HIS A 161 11.05 -19.02 -23.65
CA HIS A 161 11.32 -17.70 -23.09
C HIS A 161 10.08 -17.17 -22.39
N ILE A 162 10.21 -16.86 -21.10
CA ILE A 162 9.11 -16.37 -20.28
C ILE A 162 9.16 -14.85 -20.13
N GLU A 163 7.99 -14.23 -19.98
CA GLU A 163 7.86 -12.83 -19.61
C GLU A 163 7.57 -12.74 -18.11
N GLY A 164 8.46 -12.11 -17.36
CA GLY A 164 8.23 -11.90 -15.93
C GLY A 164 9.35 -11.14 -15.26
N LYS A 165 9.06 -10.68 -14.05
CA LYS A 165 9.99 -9.89 -13.23
C LYS A 165 10.06 -10.48 -11.83
N TYR A 166 11.20 -10.33 -11.20
CA TYR A 166 11.37 -10.68 -9.79
C TYR A 166 12.19 -9.62 -9.05
N ARG A 167 12.14 -9.67 -7.72
CA ARG A 167 12.91 -8.84 -6.79
C ARG A 167 13.96 -9.68 -6.10
N ASP A 168 15.11 -9.10 -5.78
CA ASP A 168 16.06 -9.77 -4.90
C ASP A 168 15.44 -10.00 -3.51
N LEU A 169 15.54 -11.23 -3.01
CA LEU A 169 14.91 -11.62 -1.75
C LEU A 169 15.53 -10.86 -0.58
N THR A 170 16.85 -10.69 -0.55
CA THR A 170 17.52 -9.99 0.56
C THR A 170 17.12 -8.51 0.57
N GLU A 171 17.19 -7.85 -0.59
CA GLU A 171 16.78 -6.43 -0.71
C GLU A 171 15.33 -6.22 -0.27
N LEU A 172 14.43 -7.12 -0.71
CA LEU A 172 13.01 -7.05 -0.35
C LEU A 172 12.81 -7.21 1.17
N LEU A 173 13.43 -8.22 1.79
CA LEU A 173 13.29 -8.48 3.23
C LEU A 173 13.82 -7.32 4.08
N LEU A 174 14.94 -6.72 3.70
CA LEU A 174 15.49 -5.56 4.40
C LEU A 174 14.59 -4.34 4.28
N ARG A 175 14.03 -4.09 3.08
CA ARG A 175 13.06 -3.01 2.85
C ARG A 175 11.78 -3.21 3.65
N LEU A 176 11.24 -4.43 3.67
CA LEU A 176 10.07 -4.76 4.48
C LEU A 176 10.38 -4.57 5.97
N THR A 177 11.56 -4.99 6.43
CA THR A 177 11.97 -4.80 7.82
C THR A 177 12.00 -3.32 8.21
N GLN A 178 12.61 -2.46 7.38
CA GLN A 178 12.59 -1.00 7.59
C GLN A 178 11.16 -0.47 7.71
N PHE A 179 10.29 -0.89 6.79
CA PHE A 179 8.88 -0.50 6.81
C PHE A 179 8.22 -0.92 8.13
N TYR A 180 8.27 -2.21 8.49
CA TYR A 180 7.59 -2.74 9.66
C TYR A 180 8.09 -2.15 10.96
N LEU A 181 9.41 -2.01 11.13
CA LEU A 181 9.99 -1.38 12.32
C LEU A 181 9.52 0.07 12.45
N LYS A 182 9.53 0.84 11.34
CA LYS A 182 9.08 2.24 11.32
C LYS A 182 7.61 2.38 11.68
N VAL A 183 6.74 1.54 11.11
CA VAL A 183 5.30 1.63 11.40
C VAL A 183 4.91 0.97 12.71
N ASN A 184 5.79 0.16 13.32
CA ASN A 184 5.47 -0.59 14.53
C ASN A 184 5.02 0.34 15.65
N GLU A 185 5.64 1.51 15.83
CA GLU A 185 5.29 2.48 16.87
C GLU A 185 3.87 3.05 16.73
N HIS A 186 3.36 3.16 15.50
CA HIS A 186 2.05 3.75 15.21
C HIS A 186 0.92 2.72 15.04
N ARG A 187 1.26 1.43 14.92
CA ARG A 187 0.27 0.36 14.77
C ARG A 187 -0.31 -0.08 16.12
N LEU A 188 -1.60 -0.40 16.12
CA LEU A 188 -2.30 -0.98 17.28
C LEU A 188 -1.77 -2.39 17.58
N ASP A 189 -1.74 -3.27 16.57
CA ASP A 189 -1.13 -4.60 16.71
C ASP A 189 0.36 -4.50 16.37
N LYS A 190 1.18 -4.53 17.42
CA LYS A 190 2.64 -4.53 17.34
C LYS A 190 3.16 -5.82 16.73
N LEU A 191 4.40 -5.78 16.26
CA LEU A 191 5.15 -6.97 15.89
C LEU A 191 5.28 -7.92 17.08
N ILE A 192 5.11 -9.21 16.81
CA ILE A 192 5.29 -10.30 17.76
C ILE A 192 6.67 -10.90 17.54
N TRP A 193 7.42 -11.07 18.62
CA TRP A 193 8.73 -11.73 18.60
C TRP A 193 8.57 -13.11 19.25
N TYR A 194 8.80 -14.17 18.47
CA TYR A 194 8.56 -15.55 18.91
C TYR A 194 9.76 -16.13 19.68
N ASN A 195 9.50 -17.17 20.49
CA ASN A 195 10.51 -18.04 21.11
C ASN A 195 11.59 -17.34 21.95
N ASN A 196 11.24 -16.25 22.65
CA ASN A 196 12.21 -15.42 23.40
C ASN A 196 13.40 -14.92 22.53
N LYS A 197 13.25 -14.91 21.20
CA LYS A 197 14.27 -14.33 20.31
C LYS A 197 14.32 -12.82 20.52
N GLN A 198 15.51 -12.25 20.34
CA GLN A 198 15.73 -10.80 20.44
C GLN A 198 14.86 -10.06 19.41
N ALA A 199 14.34 -8.90 19.80
CA ALA A 199 13.66 -8.00 18.86
C ALA A 199 14.57 -7.72 17.65
N GLY A 200 14.01 -7.83 16.44
CA GLY A 200 14.77 -7.77 15.18
C GLY A 200 14.90 -9.10 14.45
N HIS A 201 14.44 -10.21 15.04
CA HIS A 201 14.35 -11.49 14.32
C HIS A 201 12.99 -11.67 13.63
N PHE A 202 12.99 -11.82 12.30
CA PHE A 202 11.78 -11.98 11.49
C PHE A 202 11.62 -13.40 10.98
N ASN A 203 10.45 -13.98 11.26
CA ASN A 203 10.00 -15.25 10.74
C ASN A 203 9.27 -15.00 9.42
N VAL A 204 9.69 -15.69 8.36
CA VAL A 204 9.29 -15.41 6.97
C VAL A 204 8.44 -16.56 6.43
N ALA A 205 7.34 -16.21 5.78
CA ALA A 205 6.62 -17.09 4.87
C ALA A 205 7.02 -16.76 3.43
N ILE A 206 7.32 -17.78 2.63
CA ILE A 206 7.62 -17.61 1.21
C ILE A 206 7.02 -18.75 0.40
N GLY A 207 6.30 -18.43 -0.68
CA GLY A 207 5.68 -19.45 -1.50
C GLY A 207 5.19 -18.92 -2.84
N GLY A 208 5.05 -19.84 -3.79
CA GLY A 208 4.53 -19.62 -5.12
C GLY A 208 3.14 -20.23 -5.29
N ASP A 209 2.33 -19.57 -6.11
CA ASP A 209 1.03 -20.08 -6.53
C ASP A 209 0.76 -19.72 -8.00
N GLY A 210 0.21 -20.68 -8.73
CA GLY A 210 -0.22 -20.51 -10.11
C GLY A 210 -1.68 -20.05 -10.18
N ALA A 211 -1.98 -19.16 -11.12
CA ALA A 211 -3.33 -18.76 -11.46
C ALA A 211 -3.62 -19.11 -12.93
N PRO A 212 -4.84 -19.58 -13.26
CA PRO A 212 -5.25 -19.88 -14.63
C PRO A 212 -5.57 -18.58 -15.38
N PHE A 213 -4.55 -17.77 -15.63
CA PHE A 213 -4.65 -16.45 -16.25
C PHE A 213 -3.37 -16.15 -17.03
N GLY A 214 -3.46 -15.53 -18.20
CA GLY A 214 -2.27 -15.17 -18.99
C GLY A 214 -2.18 -15.87 -20.33
N LYS A 215 -0.96 -15.95 -20.89
CA LYS A 215 -0.66 -16.73 -22.10
C LYS A 215 -0.67 -18.21 -21.69
N ASP A 216 -1.27 -19.05 -22.52
CA ASP A 216 -1.40 -20.49 -22.27
C ASP A 216 -2.14 -20.83 -20.95
N ASP A 217 -3.05 -19.95 -20.50
CA ASP A 217 -3.83 -20.07 -19.27
C ASP A 217 -2.98 -20.30 -18.00
N SER A 218 -1.77 -19.73 -17.93
CA SER A 218 -0.92 -19.84 -16.75
C SER A 218 -0.16 -18.56 -16.40
N ALA A 219 -0.26 -18.15 -15.14
CA ALA A 219 0.58 -17.13 -14.52
C ALA A 219 1.05 -17.63 -13.17
N LEU A 220 2.23 -17.20 -12.76
CA LEU A 220 2.86 -17.59 -11.51
C LEU A 220 3.18 -16.34 -10.70
N ALA A 221 2.89 -16.39 -9.40
CA ALA A 221 3.32 -15.38 -8.45
C ALA A 221 4.03 -16.02 -7.27
N TRP A 222 5.16 -15.46 -6.86
CA TRP A 222 5.76 -15.76 -5.55
C TRP A 222 5.57 -14.60 -4.60
N LEU A 223 5.18 -14.91 -3.37
CA LEU A 223 4.88 -13.95 -2.32
C LEU A 223 5.77 -14.17 -1.09
N VAL A 224 6.05 -13.08 -0.38
CA VAL A 224 6.78 -13.05 0.89
C VAL A 224 5.99 -12.31 1.94
N SER A 225 5.96 -12.84 3.17
CA SER A 225 5.22 -12.27 4.29
C SER A 225 5.98 -12.47 5.61
N PHE A 226 5.78 -11.59 6.60
CA PHE A 226 6.32 -11.78 7.94
C PHE A 226 5.29 -12.38 8.90
N LEU A 227 5.62 -13.52 9.51
CA LEU A 227 4.79 -14.16 10.53
C LEU A 227 4.65 -13.29 11.78
N ASN A 228 5.64 -12.43 12.05
CA ASN A 228 5.65 -11.48 13.16
C ASN A 228 4.47 -10.50 13.18
N CYS A 229 3.69 -10.43 12.09
CA CYS A 229 2.46 -9.65 12.02
C CYS A 229 1.28 -10.30 12.77
N GLY A 230 1.46 -11.49 13.35
CA GLY A 230 0.44 -12.19 14.13
C GLY A 230 -0.78 -12.54 13.30
N HIS A 231 -1.97 -12.28 13.84
CA HIS A 231 -3.25 -12.58 13.17
C HIS A 231 -3.41 -11.90 11.79
N ARG A 232 -2.61 -10.87 11.49
CA ARG A 232 -2.68 -10.17 10.20
C ARG A 232 -2.03 -10.94 9.06
N ILE A 233 -1.30 -12.03 9.32
CA ILE A 233 -0.72 -12.80 8.21
C ILE A 233 -1.80 -13.33 7.25
N SER A 234 -3.00 -13.62 7.74
CA SER A 234 -4.15 -13.99 6.92
C SER A 234 -4.72 -12.83 6.10
N SER A 235 -4.23 -11.61 6.31
CA SER A 235 -4.62 -10.43 5.53
C SER A 235 -3.89 -10.38 4.20
N ARG A 236 -4.65 -10.14 3.14
CA ARG A 236 -4.12 -9.81 1.81
C ARG A 236 -3.16 -8.62 1.78
N ASN A 237 -3.15 -7.78 2.82
CA ASN A 237 -2.28 -6.60 2.90
C ASN A 237 -0.87 -6.89 3.44
N GLU A 238 -0.61 -8.10 3.93
CA GLU A 238 0.68 -8.48 4.52
C GLU A 238 1.46 -9.47 3.61
N ASN A 239 1.05 -9.61 2.35
CA ASN A 239 1.70 -10.48 1.34
C ASN A 239 2.30 -9.63 0.22
N PHE A 240 3.60 -9.77 -0.03
CA PHE A 240 4.35 -8.92 -0.97
C PHE A 240 4.88 -9.72 -2.15
N LEU A 241 4.71 -9.17 -3.35
CA LEU A 241 5.18 -9.81 -4.58
C LEU A 241 6.71 -9.85 -4.65
N LEU A 242 7.25 -11.07 -4.71
CA LEU A 242 8.66 -11.36 -4.95
C LEU A 242 8.91 -11.66 -6.43
N LEU A 243 8.04 -12.45 -7.06
CA LEU A 243 8.10 -12.80 -8.48
C LEU A 243 6.71 -12.74 -9.09
N GLY A 244 6.60 -12.27 -10.33
CA GLY A 244 5.41 -12.41 -11.16
C GLY A 244 5.81 -12.75 -12.59
N ALA A 245 5.27 -13.82 -13.14
CA ALA A 245 5.56 -14.30 -14.49
C ALA A 245 4.33 -14.83 -15.20
N ASN A 246 4.33 -14.71 -16.52
CA ASN A 246 3.31 -15.26 -17.40
C ASN A 246 3.81 -16.60 -17.98
N CYS A 247 3.80 -17.64 -17.16
CA CYS A 247 4.31 -18.97 -17.51
C CYS A 247 3.73 -20.06 -16.60
N SER A 248 3.96 -21.32 -17.00
CA SER A 248 3.66 -22.46 -16.14
C SER A 248 4.57 -22.52 -14.92
N GLU A 249 4.05 -23.11 -13.86
CA GLU A 249 4.72 -23.35 -12.58
C GLU A 249 5.99 -24.20 -12.71
N ASP A 250 6.02 -25.11 -13.67
CA ASP A 250 7.00 -26.18 -13.82
C ASP A 250 8.01 -25.95 -14.97
N CYS A 251 7.94 -24.80 -15.65
CA CYS A 251 8.86 -24.50 -16.75
C CYS A 251 10.30 -24.32 -16.27
N GLU A 252 11.27 -24.57 -17.16
CA GLU A 252 12.70 -24.63 -16.84
C GLU A 252 13.24 -23.35 -16.21
N ALA A 253 12.79 -22.17 -16.68
CA ALA A 253 13.18 -20.88 -16.11
C ALA A 253 12.76 -20.75 -14.64
N ILE A 254 11.56 -21.24 -14.28
CA ILE A 254 11.09 -21.23 -12.90
C ILE A 254 11.86 -22.24 -12.05
N ARG A 255 12.23 -23.40 -12.59
CA ARG A 255 13.10 -24.36 -11.86
C ARG A 255 14.43 -23.73 -11.47
N ARG A 256 15.06 -23.03 -12.41
CA ARG A 256 16.33 -22.32 -12.19
C ARG A 256 16.16 -21.20 -11.15
N TYR A 257 15.07 -20.44 -11.22
CA TYR A 257 14.76 -19.43 -10.21
C TYR A 257 14.59 -20.03 -8.81
N VAL A 258 13.84 -21.13 -8.67
CA VAL A 258 13.63 -21.82 -7.39
C VAL A 258 14.94 -22.32 -6.80
N LEU A 259 15.86 -22.86 -7.62
CA LEU A 259 17.18 -23.28 -7.17
C LEU A 259 17.99 -22.09 -6.61
N LYS A 260 17.97 -20.95 -7.31
CA LYS A 260 18.57 -19.69 -6.84
C LYS A 260 17.93 -19.26 -5.52
N LEU A 261 16.60 -19.28 -5.43
CA LEU A 261 15.86 -18.89 -4.23
C LEU A 261 16.18 -19.78 -3.01
N SER A 262 16.33 -21.10 -3.22
CA SER A 262 16.76 -22.03 -2.17
C SER A 262 18.16 -21.71 -1.65
N GLN A 263 19.08 -21.31 -2.53
CA GLN A 263 20.41 -20.87 -2.13
C GLN A 263 20.36 -19.54 -1.36
N ASP A 264 19.57 -18.57 -1.82
CA ASP A 264 19.37 -17.30 -1.11
C ASP A 264 18.88 -17.52 0.31
N ILE A 265 17.82 -18.34 0.48
CA ILE A 265 17.24 -18.65 1.79
C ILE A 265 18.32 -19.17 2.74
N LYS A 266 19.10 -20.16 2.31
CA LYS A 266 20.20 -20.73 3.10
C LYS A 266 21.26 -19.70 3.49
N GLU A 267 21.57 -18.76 2.60
CA GLU A 267 22.56 -17.72 2.86
C GLU A 267 22.02 -16.59 3.75
N ILE A 268 20.75 -16.26 3.63
CA ILE A 268 20.07 -15.24 4.43
C ILE A 268 19.95 -15.69 5.88
N GLU A 269 19.57 -16.94 6.14
CA GLU A 269 19.40 -17.46 7.51
C GLU A 269 20.70 -17.49 8.33
N LYS A 270 21.86 -17.54 7.66
CA LYS A 270 23.18 -17.54 8.31
C LYS A 270 23.65 -16.12 8.68
N LYS A 271 23.01 -15.09 8.15
CA LYS A 271 23.50 -13.71 8.23
C LYS A 271 22.68 -12.87 9.21
N THR A 272 23.37 -11.92 9.81
CA THR A 272 22.75 -10.79 10.51
C THR A 272 23.03 -9.54 9.70
N TYR A 273 21.99 -8.74 9.50
CA TYR A 273 22.01 -7.52 8.73
C TYR A 273 21.83 -6.33 9.65
N SER A 274 22.36 -5.17 9.25
CA SER A 274 22.14 -3.93 9.98
C SER A 274 21.23 -3.01 9.18
N VAL A 275 20.17 -2.53 9.84
CA VAL A 275 19.14 -1.69 9.24
C VAL A 275 18.97 -0.43 10.09
N SER A 276 19.01 0.75 9.48
CA SER A 276 18.76 2.01 10.18
C SER A 276 17.30 2.45 10.01
N VAL A 277 16.62 2.70 11.12
CA VAL A 277 15.24 3.21 11.16
C VAL A 277 15.18 4.38 12.12
N ASP A 278 14.83 5.56 11.59
CA ASP A 278 14.70 6.81 12.35
C ASP A 278 15.94 7.14 13.22
N GLY A 279 17.14 6.79 12.71
CA GLY A 279 18.43 7.01 13.36
C GLY A 279 18.87 5.90 14.31
N GLN A 280 18.03 4.91 14.58
CA GLN A 280 18.36 3.74 15.38
C GLN A 280 18.85 2.59 14.48
N LEU A 281 19.99 2.00 14.85
CA LEU A 281 20.52 0.80 14.19
C LEU A 281 19.87 -0.46 14.78
N TRP A 282 19.34 -1.31 13.91
CA TRP A 282 18.74 -2.60 14.22
C TRP A 282 19.59 -3.71 13.65
N ASN A 283 19.87 -4.72 14.48
CA ASN A 283 20.42 -5.99 14.02
C ASN A 283 19.27 -6.92 13.68
N VAL A 284 19.23 -7.35 12.43
CA VAL A 284 18.10 -8.07 11.83
C VAL A 284 18.57 -9.43 11.36
N SER A 285 17.80 -10.46 11.66
CA SER A 285 18.02 -11.81 11.14
C SER A 285 16.70 -12.42 10.71
N PHE A 286 16.76 -13.45 9.86
CA PHE A 286 15.57 -14.07 9.28
C PHE A 286 15.60 -15.58 9.49
N SER A 287 14.41 -16.17 9.66
CA SER A 287 14.17 -17.61 9.57
C SER A 287 12.99 -17.85 8.65
N PHE A 288 13.06 -18.86 7.78
CA PHE A 288 11.98 -19.20 6.84
C PHE A 288 11.18 -20.37 7.39
N ASP A 289 10.16 -20.06 8.21
CA ASP A 289 9.41 -21.07 8.96
C ASP A 289 8.15 -21.54 8.26
N MET A 290 7.75 -20.91 7.16
CA MET A 290 6.59 -21.34 6.40
C MET A 290 6.83 -21.27 4.89
N PHE A 291 6.42 -22.34 4.21
CA PHE A 291 6.55 -22.48 2.76
C PHE A 291 5.18 -22.77 2.11
N PRO A 292 4.25 -21.79 2.13
CA PRO A 292 2.87 -22.01 1.70
C PRO A 292 2.78 -22.14 0.17
N ASN A 293 2.49 -23.34 -0.30
CA ASN A 293 2.30 -23.65 -1.71
C ASN A 293 1.15 -24.65 -1.83
N ASP A 294 0.49 -24.71 -2.98
CA ASP A 294 -0.50 -25.76 -3.22
C ASP A 294 0.19 -27.14 -3.30
N MET A 295 -0.57 -28.23 -3.10
CA MET A 295 0.05 -29.56 -3.06
C MET A 295 0.68 -29.98 -4.38
N LYS A 296 0.17 -29.48 -5.51
CA LYS A 296 0.70 -29.77 -6.84
C LYS A 296 2.10 -29.17 -6.97
N TYR A 297 2.26 -27.93 -6.51
CA TYR A 297 3.50 -27.19 -6.57
C TYR A 297 4.50 -27.71 -5.55
N ILE A 298 4.08 -28.07 -4.32
CA ILE A 298 4.95 -28.77 -3.36
C ILE A 298 5.49 -30.06 -3.95
N ALA A 299 4.61 -30.86 -4.59
CA ALA A 299 5.03 -32.11 -5.21
C ALA A 299 6.10 -31.82 -6.28
N PHE A 300 5.83 -30.89 -7.19
CA PHE A 300 6.80 -30.46 -8.19
C PHE A 300 8.16 -30.04 -7.57
N LEU A 301 8.14 -29.19 -6.54
CA LEU A 301 9.35 -28.68 -5.87
C LEU A 301 10.15 -29.78 -5.15
N ALA A 302 9.46 -30.79 -4.63
CA ALA A 302 10.07 -31.96 -3.99
C ALA A 302 10.56 -33.01 -5.01
N GLY A 303 10.32 -32.80 -6.31
CA GLY A 303 10.56 -33.79 -7.36
C GLY A 303 9.53 -34.93 -7.34
N GLU A 304 8.41 -34.73 -6.64
CA GLU A 304 7.36 -35.70 -6.44
C GLU A 304 6.36 -35.80 -7.60
N LEU A 305 5.80 -37.00 -7.77
CA LEU A 305 4.73 -37.24 -8.75
C LEU A 305 3.50 -36.43 -8.35
N SER A 306 2.94 -35.68 -9.31
CA SER A 306 1.65 -35.02 -9.13
C SER A 306 0.62 -36.03 -8.62
N ILE A 307 -0.15 -35.63 -7.61
CA ILE A 307 -1.21 -36.44 -6.97
C ILE A 307 -2.00 -37.18 -8.05
N SER A 308 -1.89 -38.51 -8.05
CA SER A 308 -2.52 -39.38 -9.05
C SER A 308 -3.67 -40.16 -8.41
N ALA A 309 -4.61 -40.64 -9.21
CA ALA A 309 -5.71 -41.48 -8.73
C ALA A 309 -5.23 -42.78 -8.05
N THR A 310 -4.03 -43.24 -8.39
CA THR A 310 -3.42 -44.45 -7.84
C THR A 310 -2.61 -44.17 -6.58
N TYR A 311 -1.82 -43.10 -6.59
CA TYR A 311 -1.01 -42.63 -5.46
C TYR A 311 -1.33 -41.17 -5.16
N PHE A 312 -2.03 -40.94 -4.06
CA PHE A 312 -2.55 -39.62 -3.69
C PHE A 312 -1.63 -38.87 -2.72
N SER A 313 -0.67 -39.57 -2.11
CA SER A 313 0.34 -38.95 -1.25
C SER A 313 1.56 -38.58 -2.09
N PRO A 314 1.91 -37.29 -2.20
CA PRO A 314 3.10 -36.90 -2.93
C PRO A 314 4.38 -37.29 -2.16
N PHE A 315 4.32 -37.41 -0.82
CA PHE A 315 5.46 -37.72 0.04
C PHE A 315 5.82 -39.21 0.19
N ALA A 316 4.94 -40.10 -0.26
CA ALA A 316 5.06 -41.53 0.04
C ALA A 316 4.31 -42.38 -0.97
N ASN A 317 4.76 -43.63 -1.17
CA ASN A 317 4.16 -44.58 -2.11
C ASN A 317 2.81 -45.19 -1.64
N VAL A 318 1.96 -44.39 -1.01
CA VAL A 318 0.63 -44.77 -0.54
C VAL A 318 -0.31 -44.95 -1.72
N LYS A 319 -0.80 -46.17 -1.90
CA LYS A 319 -1.77 -46.51 -2.95
C LYS A 319 -3.20 -46.32 -2.46
N LYS A 320 -4.10 -45.99 -3.37
CA LYS A 320 -5.55 -45.95 -3.12
C LYS A 320 -6.10 -47.30 -2.61
N ALA A 321 -5.50 -48.42 -3.04
CA ALA A 321 -5.87 -49.75 -2.57
C ALA A 321 -5.52 -49.99 -1.08
N ASP A 322 -4.55 -49.24 -0.54
CA ASP A 322 -4.00 -49.43 0.79
C ASP A 322 -4.43 -48.34 1.79
N ILE A 323 -5.26 -47.38 1.38
CA ILE A 323 -5.63 -46.21 2.19
C ILE A 323 -6.39 -46.57 3.48
N CYS A 324 -7.12 -47.68 3.49
CA CYS A 324 -7.88 -48.12 4.66
C CYS A 324 -7.00 -48.78 5.74
N ASP A 325 -5.70 -48.98 5.47
CA ASP A 325 -4.79 -49.61 6.40
C ASP A 325 -4.27 -48.61 7.44
N THR A 326 -5.02 -48.47 8.54
CA THR A 326 -4.72 -47.53 9.64
C THR A 326 -3.63 -47.99 10.60
N LYS A 327 -3.13 -49.22 10.47
CA LYS A 327 -2.10 -49.78 11.37
C LYS A 327 -0.70 -49.75 10.78
N SER A 328 -0.61 -49.49 9.49
CA SER A 328 0.65 -49.42 8.78
C SER A 328 1.40 -48.12 9.06
N THR A 329 2.72 -48.19 8.92
CA THR A 329 3.63 -47.09 9.24
C THR A 329 4.40 -46.63 8.01
N PHE A 330 4.78 -45.36 8.03
CA PHE A 330 5.58 -44.70 7.01
C PHE A 330 7.01 -44.49 7.52
N GLY A 331 8.00 -44.77 6.68
CA GLY A 331 9.40 -44.47 6.96
C GLY A 331 10.37 -45.21 6.05
N VAL A 332 11.67 -45.00 6.27
CA VAL A 332 12.74 -45.57 5.43
C VAL A 332 13.05 -47.03 5.74
N GLU A 333 12.90 -47.46 6.99
CA GLU A 333 13.19 -48.84 7.43
C GLU A 333 12.31 -49.90 6.78
N PRO A 334 12.85 -51.10 6.44
CA PRO A 334 12.12 -52.20 5.77
C PRO A 334 10.78 -52.59 6.40
N SER A 335 10.62 -52.35 7.71
CA SER A 335 9.41 -52.59 8.50
C SER A 335 8.22 -51.72 8.10
N HIS A 336 8.46 -50.56 7.49
CA HIS A 336 7.42 -49.63 7.06
C HIS A 336 6.78 -50.08 5.75
N LYS A 337 5.44 -50.11 5.73
CA LYS A 337 4.65 -50.43 4.53
C LYS A 337 4.81 -49.35 3.46
N TRP A 338 4.72 -48.09 3.87
CA TRP A 338 4.87 -46.96 2.96
C TRP A 338 6.27 -46.37 3.08
N LYS A 339 6.86 -46.13 1.92
CA LYS A 339 8.19 -45.57 1.77
C LYS A 339 8.10 -44.15 1.25
N PRO A 340 9.02 -43.26 1.69
CA PRO A 340 9.31 -42.06 0.92
C PRO A 340 9.63 -42.48 -0.50
N TRP A 341 9.20 -41.69 -1.47
CA TRP A 341 9.59 -41.95 -2.84
C TRP A 341 11.09 -41.79 -3.03
N THR A 342 11.68 -42.66 -3.84
CA THR A 342 13.06 -42.56 -4.29
C THR A 342 13.04 -41.92 -5.67
N TYR A 343 13.60 -40.71 -5.79
CA TYR A 343 13.71 -39.95 -7.04
C TYR A 343 15.11 -40.03 -7.61
#